data_AF-A0A5C4JDV0-F1
#
_entry.id   AF-A0A5C4JDV0-F1
#
_cell.length_a   1.000
_cell.length_b   1.000
_cell.length_c   1.000
_cell.angle_alpha   90.00
_cell.angle_beta   90.00
_cell.angle_gamma   90.00
#
_symmetry.space_group_name_H-M   'P 1'
#
loop_
_entity.id
_entity.type
_entity.pdbx_description
1 polymer ?
#
loop_
_entity_poly.entity_id
_entity_poly.type
_entity_poly.pdbx_seq_one_letter_code
_entity_poly.pdbx_strand_id
1 'polypeptide(L)'
;MSPGPRVDDLGWLELACDLAALCPPSRTAFSVGAVIVGADGREIARGHSREDDPNDHAEEAALAKTTGDLAGATVYSSLEPCGRRASRPRPCAKLIIASGARRVVFAWREPALFAEGTGAELLAAAGIEVVELPDLAARAREPNTHLL
;
A
#
# COMPACT_ATOMS: atom_id res chain seq x y z
N MET A 1 20.73 5.87 -9.68
CA MET A 1 19.70 6.92 -9.72
C MET A 1 18.37 6.22 -9.66
N SER A 2 17.64 6.33 -8.55
CA SER A 2 16.27 5.82 -8.47
C SER A 2 15.40 6.62 -9.45
N PRO A 3 14.51 5.99 -10.24
CA PRO A 3 13.59 6.71 -11.10
C PRO A 3 12.73 7.65 -10.23
N GLY A 4 12.56 8.89 -10.67
CA GLY A 4 11.61 9.82 -10.05
C GLY A 4 10.15 9.41 -10.31
N PRO A 5 9.18 10.13 -9.73
CA PRO A 5 7.77 9.86 -9.97
C PRO A 5 7.40 9.93 -11.46
N ARG A 6 6.55 9.01 -11.89
CA ARG A 6 5.93 8.97 -13.21
C ARG A 6 4.70 9.87 -13.21
N VAL A 7 4.34 10.41 -14.38
CA VAL A 7 3.23 11.37 -14.55
C VAL A 7 1.90 10.82 -14.02
N ASP A 8 1.71 9.50 -14.05
CA ASP A 8 0.51 8.80 -13.58
C ASP A 8 0.53 8.42 -12.09
N ASP A 9 1.68 8.49 -11.41
CA ASP A 9 1.81 8.04 -10.02
C ASP A 9 0.87 8.81 -9.08
N LEU A 10 0.78 10.13 -9.29
CA LEU A 10 -0.07 10.98 -8.47
C LEU A 10 -1.53 10.54 -8.54
N GLY A 11 -2.06 10.32 -9.74
CA GLY A 11 -3.47 9.92 -9.91
C GLY A 11 -3.77 8.56 -9.29
N TRP A 12 -2.88 7.58 -9.44
CA TRP A 12 -3.06 6.26 -8.82
C TRP A 12 -2.94 6.29 -7.30
N LEU A 13 -2.03 7.09 -6.77
CA LEU A 13 -1.86 7.23 -5.32
C LEU A 13 -2.99 8.05 -4.69
N GLU A 14 -3.54 9.04 -5.39
CA GLU A 14 -4.77 9.74 -5.00
C GLU A 14 -5.94 8.77 -4.91
N LEU A 15 -6.13 7.90 -5.91
CA LEU A 15 -7.15 6.85 -5.86
C LEU A 15 -6.94 5.92 -4.66
N ALA A 16 -5.69 5.53 -4.36
CA ALA A 16 -5.39 4.73 -3.17
C ALA A 16 -5.76 5.46 -1.87
N CYS A 17 -5.58 6.77 -1.79
CA CYS A 17 -6.03 7.57 -0.65
C CYS A 17 -7.56 7.62 -0.54
N ASP A 18 -8.27 7.75 -1.66
CA ASP A 18 -9.73 7.77 -1.67
C ASP A 18 -10.34 6.44 -1.22
N LEU A 19 -9.71 5.33 -1.59
CA LEU A 19 -10.11 4.00 -1.13
C LEU A 19 -9.96 3.84 0.39
N ALA A 20 -8.99 4.52 1.02
CA ALA A 20 -8.85 4.49 2.48
C ALA A 20 -10.07 5.09 3.21
N ALA A 21 -10.81 6.01 2.58
CA ALA A 21 -12.03 6.58 3.15
C ALA A 21 -13.20 5.58 3.17
N LEU A 22 -13.11 4.47 2.44
CA LEU A 22 -14.14 3.43 2.39
C LEU A 22 -13.97 2.38 3.50
N CYS A 23 -12.84 2.39 4.23
CA CYS A 23 -12.58 1.40 5.26
C CYS A 23 -13.65 1.45 6.37
N PRO A 24 -14.16 0.29 6.81
CA PRO A 24 -14.92 0.20 8.05
C PRO A 24 -14.14 0.84 9.23
N PRO A 25 -14.80 1.57 10.15
CA PRO A 25 -14.10 2.23 11.26
C PRO A 25 -13.29 1.26 12.13
N SER A 26 -12.14 1.71 12.63
CA SER A 26 -11.33 0.96 13.59
C SER A 26 -10.63 1.90 14.56
N ARG A 27 -10.40 1.43 15.80
CA ARG A 27 -9.59 2.11 16.82
C ARG A 27 -8.20 1.50 17.00
N THR A 28 -7.92 0.41 16.30
CA THR A 28 -6.72 -0.43 16.50
C THR A 28 -6.00 -0.76 15.20
N ALA A 29 -6.41 -0.16 14.09
CA ALA A 29 -5.81 -0.34 12.77
C ALA A 29 -6.05 0.89 11.91
N PHE A 30 -5.07 1.26 11.10
CA PHE A 30 -5.22 2.32 10.11
C PHE A 30 -6.18 1.92 8.98
N SER A 31 -6.90 2.90 8.47
CA SER A 31 -7.62 2.88 7.21
C SER A 31 -6.62 3.16 6.08
N VAL A 32 -6.45 2.19 5.19
CA VAL A 32 -5.49 2.22 4.09
C VAL A 32 -6.23 1.77 2.83
N GLY A 33 -5.93 2.39 1.71
CA GLY A 33 -6.30 1.93 0.38
C GLY A 33 -5.07 1.62 -0.47
N ALA A 34 -5.23 0.68 -1.39
CA ALA A 34 -4.19 0.22 -2.31
C ALA A 34 -4.74 -0.06 -3.71
N VAL A 35 -3.91 0.19 -4.73
CA VAL A 35 -4.20 -0.05 -6.15
C VAL A 35 -3.00 -0.76 -6.79
N ILE A 36 -3.26 -1.76 -7.61
CA ILE A 36 -2.26 -2.50 -8.38
C ILE A 36 -2.44 -2.15 -9.86
N VAL A 37 -1.38 -1.65 -10.48
CA VAL A 37 -1.39 -1.21 -11.88
C VAL A 37 -0.36 -2.01 -12.67
N GLY A 38 -0.77 -2.55 -13.81
CA GLY A 38 0.08 -3.31 -14.71
C GLY A 38 1.14 -2.46 -15.41
N ALA A 39 2.13 -3.12 -16.02
CA ALA A 39 3.16 -2.45 -16.81
C ALA A 39 2.60 -1.72 -18.04
N ASP A 40 1.37 -2.05 -18.47
CA ASP A 40 0.61 -1.40 -19.54
C ASP A 40 -0.15 -0.14 -19.06
N GLY A 41 -0.01 0.23 -17.78
CA GLY A 41 -0.66 1.39 -17.18
C GLY A 41 -2.14 1.19 -16.83
N ARG A 42 -2.65 -0.04 -16.85
CA ARG A 42 -4.05 -0.34 -16.52
C ARG A 42 -4.19 -0.85 -15.08
N GLU A 43 -5.27 -0.46 -14.41
CA GLU A 43 -5.65 -1.03 -13.10
C GLU A 43 -5.89 -2.53 -13.27
N ILE A 44 -5.20 -3.33 -12.46
CA ILE A 44 -5.41 -4.79 -12.34
C ILE A 44 -6.41 -5.06 -11.23
N ALA A 45 -6.18 -4.46 -10.05
CA ALA A 45 -7.00 -4.65 -8.87
C ALA A 45 -6.83 -3.48 -7.90
N ARG A 46 -7.75 -3.39 -6.95
CA ARG A 46 -7.71 -2.43 -5.85
C ARG A 46 -8.32 -3.04 -4.59
N GLY A 47 -7.99 -2.47 -3.44
CA GLY A 47 -8.56 -2.88 -2.16
C GLY A 47 -8.40 -1.81 -1.09
N HIS A 48 -9.11 -2.00 0.01
CA HIS A 48 -8.96 -1.18 1.20
C HIS A 48 -8.94 -2.06 2.44
N SER A 49 -8.37 -1.56 3.54
CA SER A 49 -8.33 -2.32 4.79
C SER A 49 -9.74 -2.71 5.20
N ARG A 50 -9.87 -3.95 5.72
CA ARG A 50 -11.12 -4.49 6.26
C ARG A 50 -12.26 -4.60 5.25
N GLU A 51 -11.95 -4.78 3.96
CA GLU A 51 -12.95 -4.93 2.91
C GLU A 51 -13.76 -6.24 3.06
N ASP A 52 -13.06 -7.38 3.19
CA ASP A 52 -13.69 -8.70 3.31
C ASP A 52 -13.48 -9.35 4.70
N ASP A 53 -12.30 -9.21 5.31
CA ASP A 53 -11.98 -9.69 6.67
C ASP A 53 -11.50 -8.52 7.56
N PRO A 54 -11.93 -8.41 8.84
CA PRO A 54 -11.48 -7.36 9.77
C PRO A 54 -9.97 -7.24 9.97
N ASN A 55 -9.18 -8.23 9.57
CA ASN A 55 -7.72 -8.25 9.67
C ASN A 55 -7.00 -7.94 8.37
N ASP A 56 -7.73 -7.78 7.26
CA ASP A 56 -7.11 -7.56 5.96
C ASP A 56 -6.55 -6.14 5.87
N HIS A 57 -5.30 -6.09 5.42
CA HIS A 57 -4.66 -4.86 4.99
C HIS A 57 -5.03 -4.58 3.53
N ALA A 58 -4.97 -3.32 3.11
CA ALA A 58 -5.36 -2.91 1.77
C ALA A 58 -4.60 -3.63 0.66
N GLU A 59 -3.30 -3.82 0.82
CA GLU A 59 -2.43 -4.48 -0.16
C GLU A 59 -2.75 -5.97 -0.23
N GLU A 60 -3.09 -6.60 0.89
CA GLU A 60 -3.53 -8.00 0.94
C GLU A 60 -4.88 -8.17 0.23
N ALA A 61 -5.84 -7.26 0.48
CA ALA A 61 -7.14 -7.24 -0.19
C ALA A 61 -7.00 -7.02 -1.70
N ALA A 62 -6.13 -6.11 -2.14
CA ALA A 62 -5.87 -5.87 -3.57
C ALA A 62 -5.20 -7.09 -4.23
N LEU A 63 -4.18 -7.67 -3.59
CA LEU A 63 -3.47 -8.85 -4.09
C LEU A 63 -4.37 -10.09 -4.17
N ALA A 64 -5.31 -10.26 -3.24
CA ALA A 64 -6.24 -11.39 -3.25
C ALA A 64 -7.15 -11.42 -4.49
N LYS A 65 -7.33 -10.27 -5.16
CA LYS A 65 -8.17 -10.11 -6.36
C LYS A 65 -7.39 -10.27 -7.67
N THR A 66 -6.08 -10.47 -7.61
CA THR A 66 -5.27 -10.67 -8.81
C THR A 66 -5.16 -12.15 -9.18
N THR A 67 -4.93 -12.42 -10.46
CA THR A 67 -4.62 -13.77 -10.95
C THR A 67 -3.31 -13.74 -11.70
N GLY A 68 -2.34 -14.55 -11.26
CA GLY A 68 -1.04 -14.69 -11.93
C GLY A 68 0.08 -13.84 -11.32
N ASP A 69 1.21 -13.81 -12.01
CA ASP A 69 2.41 -13.04 -11.63
C ASP A 69 2.20 -11.55 -11.96
N LEU A 70 2.57 -10.68 -11.03
CA LEU A 70 2.51 -9.22 -11.16
C LEU A 70 3.85 -8.63 -11.64
N ALA A 71 4.65 -9.40 -12.38
CA ALA A 71 5.89 -8.96 -12.98
C ALA A 71 5.75 -7.62 -13.70
N GLY A 72 6.53 -6.62 -13.25
CA GLY A 72 6.52 -5.26 -13.81
C GLY A 72 5.37 -4.37 -13.33
N ALA A 73 4.44 -4.88 -12.52
CA ALA A 73 3.38 -4.08 -11.93
C ALA A 73 3.91 -3.13 -10.84
N THR A 74 3.12 -2.08 -10.60
CA THR A 74 3.31 -1.13 -9.49
C THR A 74 2.17 -1.27 -8.48
N VAL A 75 2.52 -1.30 -7.20
CA VAL A 75 1.56 -1.22 -6.09
C VAL A 75 1.58 0.20 -5.53
N TYR A 76 0.43 0.87 -5.57
CA TYR A 76 0.21 2.16 -4.94
C TYR A 76 -0.48 1.93 -3.61
N SER A 77 0.06 2.46 -2.51
CA SER A 77 -0.50 2.31 -1.17
C SER A 77 -0.54 3.66 -0.47
N SER A 78 -1.69 4.03 0.09
CA SER A 78 -1.81 5.31 0.83
C SER A 78 -0.87 5.40 2.04
N LEU A 79 -0.60 4.26 2.70
CA LEU A 79 0.34 4.11 3.81
C LEU A 79 1.48 3.17 3.42
N GLU A 80 2.67 3.36 4.00
CA GLU A 80 3.80 2.45 3.84
C GLU A 80 3.38 1.00 4.11
N PRO A 81 3.64 0.06 3.19
CA PRO A 81 3.29 -1.33 3.42
C PRO A 81 3.95 -1.89 4.67
N CYS A 82 3.22 -2.60 5.52
CA CYS A 82 3.79 -3.03 6.79
C CYS A 82 4.98 -4.00 6.58
N GLY A 83 6.04 -3.81 7.38
CA GLY A 83 7.19 -4.73 7.46
C GLY A 83 7.01 -5.84 8.51
N ARG A 84 6.10 -5.62 9.46
CA ARG A 84 5.68 -6.58 10.49
C ARG A 84 4.21 -6.34 10.81
N ARG A 85 3.48 -7.39 11.18
CA ARG A 85 2.12 -7.28 11.72
C ARG A 85 1.82 -8.42 12.68
N ALA A 86 0.90 -8.18 13.62
CA ALA A 86 0.47 -9.18 14.58
C ALA A 86 -0.73 -10.02 14.09
N SER A 87 -1.55 -9.46 13.21
CA SER A 87 -2.82 -10.04 12.76
C SER A 87 -2.67 -11.30 11.89
N ARG A 88 -1.54 -11.45 11.19
CA ARG A 88 -1.24 -12.62 10.32
C ARG A 88 0.28 -12.83 10.19
N PRO A 89 0.76 -14.03 9.79
CA PRO A 89 2.19 -14.36 9.79
C PRO A 89 3.04 -13.66 8.71
N ARG A 90 2.47 -13.27 7.55
CA ARG A 90 3.23 -12.65 6.45
C ARG A 90 2.86 -11.17 6.31
N PRO A 91 3.76 -10.20 6.55
CA PRO A 91 3.48 -8.77 6.38
C PRO A 91 3.29 -8.38 4.90
N CYS A 92 2.66 -7.22 4.66
CA CYS A 92 2.34 -6.75 3.30
C CYS A 92 3.57 -6.62 2.41
N ALA A 93 4.70 -6.12 2.93
CA ALA A 93 5.95 -6.06 2.18
C ALA A 93 6.36 -7.43 1.61
N LYS A 94 6.21 -8.52 2.40
CA LYS A 94 6.51 -9.89 1.93
C LYS A 94 5.48 -10.41 0.93
N LEU A 95 4.21 -10.04 1.07
CA LEU A 95 3.17 -10.39 0.10
C LEU A 95 3.45 -9.74 -1.26
N ILE A 96 3.82 -8.45 -1.26
CA ILE A 96 4.19 -7.71 -2.48
C ILE A 96 5.42 -8.36 -3.13
N ILE A 97 6.48 -8.67 -2.37
CA ILE A 97 7.67 -9.37 -2.90
C ILE A 97 7.28 -10.70 -3.56
N ALA A 98 6.46 -11.50 -2.88
CA ALA A 98 6.02 -12.79 -3.40
C ALA A 98 5.11 -12.68 -4.64
N SER A 99 4.41 -11.55 -4.82
CA SER A 99 3.51 -11.32 -5.96
C SER A 99 4.23 -11.11 -7.29
N GLY A 100 5.53 -10.78 -7.26
CA GLY A 100 6.30 -10.45 -8.46
C GLY A 100 6.23 -8.97 -8.87
N ALA A 101 5.50 -8.14 -8.14
CA ALA A 101 5.55 -6.68 -8.32
C ALA A 101 7.01 -6.17 -8.22
N ARG A 102 7.31 -5.11 -8.96
CA ARG A 102 8.68 -4.54 -9.04
C ARG A 102 8.78 -3.12 -8.53
N ARG A 103 7.64 -2.50 -8.23
CA ARG A 103 7.58 -1.11 -7.79
C ARG A 103 6.47 -0.90 -6.76
N VAL A 104 6.76 -0.08 -5.76
CA VAL A 104 5.82 0.36 -4.74
C VAL A 104 5.90 1.87 -4.63
N VAL A 105 4.74 2.53 -4.63
CA VAL A 105 4.62 3.96 -4.40
C VAL A 105 3.70 4.20 -3.21
N PHE A 106 4.11 5.02 -2.24
CA PHE A 106 3.26 5.33 -1.09
C PHE A 106 3.33 6.80 -0.65
N ALA A 107 2.27 7.26 0.04
CA ALA A 107 2.14 8.66 0.41
C ALA A 107 2.62 8.95 1.84
N TRP A 108 2.28 8.08 2.79
CA TRP A 108 2.49 8.32 4.21
C TRP A 108 3.33 7.19 4.82
N ARG A 109 4.43 7.53 5.50
CA ARG A 109 5.20 6.56 6.30
C ARG A 109 4.42 6.11 7.53
N GLU A 110 4.53 4.83 7.86
CA GLU A 110 3.85 4.24 9.03
C GLU A 110 4.31 4.97 10.30
N PRO A 111 3.39 5.63 11.04
CA PRO A 111 3.74 6.23 12.31
C PRO A 111 3.95 5.13 13.36
N ALA A 112 4.79 5.41 14.37
CA ALA A 112 5.07 4.49 15.47
C ALA A 112 3.90 4.39 16.49
N LEU A 113 2.70 4.08 16.00
CA LEU A 113 1.48 3.91 16.80
C LEU A 113 1.11 2.42 16.93
N PHE A 114 1.10 1.68 15.81
CA PHE A 114 0.74 0.26 15.79
C PHE A 114 1.87 -0.66 15.31
N ALA A 115 2.83 -0.15 14.53
CA ALA A 115 3.99 -0.88 14.05
C ALA A 115 5.20 0.04 13.84
N GLU A 116 6.40 -0.54 13.77
CA GLU A 116 7.59 0.16 13.31
C GLU A 116 7.63 0.13 11.77
N GLY A 117 7.70 1.31 11.13
CA GLY A 117 7.88 1.48 9.69
C GLY A 117 9.21 0.87 9.25
N THR A 118 9.13 -0.33 8.66
CA THR A 118 10.27 -1.14 8.20
C THR A 118 10.00 -1.77 6.84
N GLY A 119 8.84 -1.47 6.24
CA GLY A 119 8.39 -2.13 5.03
C GLY A 119 9.07 -1.58 3.79
N ALA A 120 9.28 -0.28 3.72
CA ALA A 120 10.02 0.36 2.65
C ALA A 120 11.44 -0.23 2.53
N GLU A 121 12.13 -0.42 3.66
CA GLU A 121 13.47 -0.99 3.72
C GLU A 121 13.48 -2.46 3.29
N LEU A 122 12.49 -3.25 3.72
CA LEU A 122 12.35 -4.66 3.32
C LEU A 122 12.09 -4.80 1.80
N LEU A 123 11.24 -3.94 1.24
CA LEU A 123 10.95 -3.90 -0.19
C LEU A 123 12.21 -3.53 -0.98
N ALA A 124 12.90 -2.46 -0.59
CA ALA A 124 14.13 -2.01 -1.23
C ALA A 124 15.24 -3.06 -1.18
N ALA A 125 15.41 -3.74 -0.03
CA ALA A 125 16.38 -4.82 0.13
C ALA A 125 16.07 -6.04 -0.77
N ALA A 126 14.80 -6.24 -1.13
CA ALA A 126 14.38 -7.28 -2.07
C ALA A 126 14.48 -6.84 -3.55
N GLY A 127 15.01 -5.64 -3.83
CA GLY A 127 15.17 -5.12 -5.19
C GLY A 127 13.91 -4.52 -5.80
N ILE A 128 12.89 -4.22 -4.99
CA ILE A 128 11.71 -3.47 -5.42
C ILE A 128 12.05 -1.98 -5.45
N GLU A 129 11.66 -1.29 -6.52
CA GLU A 129 11.72 0.17 -6.57
C GLU A 129 10.69 0.76 -5.60
N VAL A 130 11.15 1.56 -4.65
CA VAL A 130 10.28 2.19 -3.65
C VAL A 130 10.31 3.70 -3.83
N VAL A 131 9.12 4.31 -4.02
CA VAL A 131 8.94 5.74 -4.19
C VAL A 131 7.99 6.26 -3.12
N GLU A 132 8.40 7.32 -2.44
CA GLU A 132 7.58 8.03 -1.46
C GLU A 132 7.13 9.36 -2.05
N LEU A 133 5.82 9.64 -1.99
CA LEU A 133 5.20 10.88 -2.46
C LEU A 133 4.53 11.61 -1.27
N PRO A 134 5.32 12.33 -0.46
CA PRO A 134 4.84 12.93 0.78
C PRO A 134 3.82 14.06 0.57
N ASP A 135 3.71 14.60 -0.64
CA ASP A 135 2.71 15.62 -0.99
C ASP A 135 1.27 15.12 -0.80
N LEU A 136 1.03 13.81 -0.90
CA LEU A 136 -0.26 13.17 -0.64
C LEU A 136 -0.41 12.66 0.81
N ALA A 137 0.59 12.83 1.67
CA ALA A 137 0.55 12.31 3.05
C ALA A 137 -0.60 12.92 3.87
N ALA A 138 -0.99 14.17 3.60
CA ALA A 138 -2.15 14.79 4.27
C ALA A 138 -3.45 14.05 3.91
N ARG A 139 -3.65 13.74 2.63
CA ARG A 139 -4.82 13.01 2.12
C ARG A 139 -4.86 11.57 2.65
N ALA A 140 -3.72 10.88 2.68
CA ALA A 140 -3.61 9.53 3.26
C ALA A 140 -3.89 9.50 4.77
N ARG A 141 -3.59 10.58 5.50
CA ARG A 141 -3.84 10.69 6.95
C ARG A 141 -5.28 11.04 7.29
N GLU A 142 -6.01 11.70 6.41
CA GLU A 142 -7.36 12.20 6.68
C GLU A 142 -8.33 11.11 7.18
N PRO A 143 -8.41 9.90 6.60
CA PRO A 143 -9.26 8.82 7.10
C PRO A 143 -8.84 8.26 8.47
N ASN A 144 -7.70 8.70 9.00
CA ASN A 144 -7.04 8.20 10.20
C ASN A 144 -6.96 9.24 11.32
N THR A 145 -7.50 10.45 11.15
CA THR A 145 -7.37 11.54 12.14
C THR A 145 -7.95 11.20 13.51
N HIS A 146 -8.86 10.23 13.60
CA HIS A 146 -9.42 9.75 14.87
C HIS A 146 -8.46 8.83 15.66
N LEU A 147 -7.31 8.46 15.08
CA LEU A 147 -6.27 7.62 15.69
C LEU A 147 -5.00 8.42 16.07
N LEU A 148 -4.84 9.62 15.51
CA LEU A 148 -3.65 10.46 15.61
C LEU A 148 -3.76 11.51 16.72
#